data_AF-A0A7V1NQE9-F1
#
_entry.id   AF-A0A7V1NQE9-F1
#
_cell.length_a   1.000
_cell.length_b   1.000
_cell.length_c   1.000
_cell.angle_alpha   90.00
_cell.angle_beta   90.00
_cell.angle_gamma   90.00
#
_symmetry.space_group_name_H-M   'P 1'
#
loop_
_entity.id
_entity.type
_entity.pdbx_description
1 polymer ?
#
loop_
_entity_poly.entity_id
_entity_poly.type
_entity_poly.pdbx_seq_one_letter_code
_entity_poly.pdbx_strand_id
1 'polypeptide(L)'
;KNGLPLWKYSLNMGVVHLSEEFIESDPLSPEDIRRLEREIDLQLGLLKKEILKSGYVFEPLNLFGTAGTATTLAMVDLETDDYDRNRIHGYFLKRDNVAGIYKRFIDNKVEDRLSIKGVEKGREDLVPVGAAIMLKSLDFFGVSGLTVSECGLMEGLIVNGGEISL
;
A
#
# COMPACT_ATOMS: atom_id res chain seq x y z
N LYS A 1 8.27 -17.36 -15.57
CA LYS A 1 7.74 -18.24 -16.66
C LYS A 1 6.91 -19.32 -16.00
N ASN A 2 5.68 -19.58 -16.48
CA ASN A 2 4.63 -20.44 -15.87
C ASN A 2 3.81 -19.80 -14.73
N GLY A 3 3.68 -18.46 -14.68
CA GLY A 3 2.86 -17.79 -13.64
C GLY A 3 3.44 -17.80 -12.22
N LEU A 4 4.56 -18.50 -12.00
CA LEU A 4 5.23 -18.56 -10.69
C LEU A 4 6.11 -17.33 -10.43
N PRO A 5 6.17 -16.83 -9.18
CA PRO A 5 7.01 -15.71 -8.82
C PRO A 5 8.49 -16.07 -8.95
N LEU A 6 9.28 -15.19 -9.58
CA LEU A 6 10.74 -15.36 -9.70
C LEU A 6 11.43 -15.28 -8.33
N TRP A 7 10.86 -14.48 -7.44
CA TRP A 7 11.34 -14.25 -6.10
C TRP A 7 10.19 -13.70 -5.23
N LYS A 8 10.21 -14.00 -3.94
CA LYS A 8 9.27 -13.44 -2.96
C LYS A 8 9.99 -13.14 -1.66
N TYR A 9 9.56 -12.09 -1.00
CA TYR A 9 10.04 -11.71 0.32
C TYR A 9 8.92 -11.07 1.10
N SER A 10 8.82 -11.38 2.39
CA SER A 10 7.79 -10.84 3.27
C SER A 10 8.44 -9.96 4.32
N LEU A 11 7.97 -8.72 4.41
CA LEU A 11 8.33 -7.78 5.46
C LEU A 11 7.24 -7.76 6.53
N ASN A 12 7.61 -7.51 7.77
CA ASN A 12 6.65 -7.31 8.85
C ASN A 12 6.20 -5.85 8.89
N MET A 13 5.41 -5.43 7.90
CA MET A 13 4.89 -4.05 7.76
C MET A 13 3.36 -4.04 7.72
N GLY A 14 2.72 -4.87 8.57
CA GLY A 14 1.26 -4.87 8.65
C GLY A 14 0.75 -3.52 9.15
N VAL A 15 -0.24 -2.94 8.46
CA VAL A 15 -0.78 -1.60 8.83
C VAL A 15 -1.30 -1.54 10.26
N VAL A 16 -1.95 -2.60 10.75
CA VAL A 16 -2.43 -2.68 12.13
C VAL A 16 -1.25 -2.66 13.12
N HIS A 17 -0.26 -3.52 12.90
CA HIS A 17 0.93 -3.61 13.75
C HIS A 17 1.69 -2.28 13.81
N LEU A 18 1.94 -1.66 12.65
CA LEU A 18 2.62 -0.37 12.61
C LEU A 18 1.78 0.76 13.23
N SER A 19 0.46 0.70 13.10
CA SER A 19 -0.42 1.67 13.76
C SER A 19 -0.35 1.56 15.28
N GLU A 20 -0.44 0.35 15.82
CA GLU A 20 -0.40 0.11 17.27
C GLU A 20 0.95 0.47 17.92
N GLU A 21 2.06 0.31 17.18
CA GLU A 21 3.40 0.52 17.72
C GLU A 21 3.92 1.96 17.57
N PHE A 22 3.51 2.67 16.51
CA PHE A 22 4.11 3.95 16.15
C PHE A 22 3.18 5.16 16.21
N ILE A 23 1.87 4.95 16.34
CA ILE A 23 0.89 6.03 16.39
C ILE A 23 0.34 6.17 17.81
N GLU A 24 0.61 7.31 18.44
CA GLU A 24 0.19 7.62 19.80
C GLU A 24 -0.76 8.83 19.86
N SER A 25 -0.84 9.60 18.76
CA SER A 25 -1.55 10.88 18.71
C SER A 25 -2.50 10.99 17.53
N ASP A 26 -3.55 11.81 17.70
CA ASP A 26 -4.52 12.14 16.66
C ASP A 26 -4.86 13.66 16.66
N PRO A 27 -4.52 14.41 15.60
CA PRO A 27 -3.82 13.97 14.38
C PRO A 27 -2.38 13.52 14.69
N LEU A 28 -1.76 12.82 13.74
CA LEU A 28 -0.43 12.26 13.92
C LEU A 28 0.59 13.38 14.22
N SER A 29 1.30 13.22 15.34
CA SER A 29 2.35 14.16 15.72
C SER A 29 3.55 14.06 14.76
N PRO A 30 4.39 15.11 14.68
CA PRO A 30 5.66 15.02 13.97
C PRO A 30 6.58 13.90 14.45
N GLU A 31 6.46 13.46 15.71
CA GLU A 31 7.26 12.34 16.23
C GLU A 31 6.72 10.99 15.77
N ASP A 32 5.39 10.79 15.79
CA ASP A 32 4.72 9.59 15.28
C ASP A 32 5.10 9.37 13.81
N ILE A 33 5.00 10.43 12.99
CA ILE A 33 5.38 10.41 11.58
C ILE A 33 6.85 10.01 11.42
N ARG A 34 7.76 10.65 12.16
CA ARG A 34 9.20 10.34 12.08
C ARG A 34 9.51 8.89 12.47
N ARG A 35 8.89 8.39 13.54
CA ARG A 35 9.10 7.02 14.03
C ARG A 35 8.57 6.00 13.01
N LEU A 36 7.36 6.19 12.53
CA LEU A 36 6.73 5.35 11.51
C LEU A 36 7.58 5.30 10.22
N GLU A 37 7.93 6.47 9.67
CA GLU A 37 8.70 6.55 8.43
C GLU A 37 10.08 5.91 8.56
N ARG A 38 10.73 6.08 9.73
CA ARG A 38 12.01 5.43 10.02
C ARG A 38 11.88 3.91 10.04
N GLU A 39 10.84 3.37 10.65
CA GLU A 39 10.62 1.92 10.67
C GLU A 39 10.40 1.38 9.26
N ILE A 40 9.57 2.06 8.46
CA ILE A 40 9.34 1.67 7.05
C ILE A 40 10.67 1.69 6.26
N ASP A 41 11.50 2.74 6.43
CA ASP A 41 12.81 2.81 5.78
C ASP A 41 13.76 1.68 6.21
N LEU A 42 13.73 1.29 7.48
CA LEU A 42 14.52 0.16 7.98
C LEU A 42 14.09 -1.16 7.32
N GLN A 43 12.78 -1.42 7.25
CA GLN A 43 12.22 -2.60 6.60
C GLN A 43 12.52 -2.64 5.10
N LEU A 44 12.39 -1.51 4.40
CA LEU A 44 12.78 -1.39 3.00
C LEU A 44 14.30 -1.56 2.81
N GLY A 45 15.11 -1.14 3.79
CA GLY A 45 16.54 -1.42 3.84
C GLY A 45 16.87 -2.91 3.96
N LEU A 46 16.09 -3.67 4.73
CA LEU A 46 16.20 -5.14 4.77
C LEU A 46 15.84 -5.75 3.41
N LEU A 47 14.74 -5.30 2.80
CA LEU A 47 14.34 -5.74 1.47
C LEU A 47 15.43 -5.48 0.43
N LYS A 48 16.07 -4.31 0.45
CA LYS A 48 17.21 -4.01 -0.43
C LYS A 48 18.34 -5.02 -0.29
N LYS A 49 18.70 -5.38 0.94
CA LYS A 49 19.76 -6.38 1.20
C LYS A 49 19.38 -7.75 0.61
N GLU A 50 18.13 -8.14 0.73
CA GLU A 50 17.64 -9.44 0.25
C GLU A 50 17.50 -9.48 -1.27
N ILE A 51 17.07 -8.36 -1.90
CA ILE A 51 17.13 -8.18 -3.35
C ILE A 51 18.56 -8.36 -3.85
N LEU A 52 19.54 -7.68 -3.24
CA LEU A 52 20.94 -7.78 -3.65
C LEU A 52 21.48 -9.22 -3.50
N LYS A 53 21.13 -9.93 -2.42
CA LYS A 53 21.52 -11.33 -2.21
C LYS A 53 20.89 -12.29 -3.22
N SER A 54 19.69 -11.98 -3.70
CA SER A 54 18.96 -12.84 -4.66
C SER A 54 19.65 -12.91 -6.03
N GLY A 55 20.52 -11.95 -6.36
CA GLY A 55 21.17 -11.86 -7.66
C GLY A 55 20.25 -11.38 -8.79
N TYR A 56 18.99 -11.04 -8.50
CA TYR A 56 18.07 -10.48 -9.48
C TYR A 56 18.27 -8.98 -9.67
N VAL A 57 18.27 -8.55 -10.93
CA VAL A 57 18.16 -7.14 -11.32
C VAL A 57 16.72 -6.88 -11.72
N PHE A 58 16.11 -5.90 -11.09
CA PHE A 58 14.72 -5.53 -11.32
C PHE A 58 14.66 -4.29 -12.22
N GLU A 59 14.62 -4.46 -13.55
CA GLU A 59 14.47 -3.35 -14.50
C GLU A 59 13.66 -3.75 -15.76
N PRO A 60 12.69 -2.93 -16.23
CA PRO A 60 11.97 -1.88 -15.50
C PRO A 60 10.89 -2.45 -14.55
N LEU A 61 10.69 -1.77 -13.41
CA LEU A 61 9.74 -2.18 -12.38
C LEU A 61 8.36 -1.59 -12.63
N ASN A 62 7.39 -2.44 -12.94
CA ASN A 62 5.98 -2.11 -12.80
C ASN A 62 5.54 -2.52 -11.38
N LEU A 63 5.12 -1.54 -10.57
CA LEU A 63 4.56 -1.83 -9.26
C LEU A 63 3.05 -2.04 -9.35
N PHE A 64 2.59 -3.09 -8.70
CA PHE A 64 1.19 -3.39 -8.52
C PHE A 64 0.86 -3.36 -7.03
N GLY A 65 -0.05 -2.48 -6.63
CA GLY A 65 -0.60 -2.45 -5.28
C GLY A 65 -1.86 -3.29 -5.23
N THR A 66 -1.95 -4.17 -4.26
CA THR A 66 -3.13 -5.04 -4.06
C THR A 66 -3.76 -4.76 -2.69
N ALA A 67 -4.97 -5.30 -2.49
CA ALA A 67 -5.71 -5.26 -1.24
C ALA A 67 -6.09 -3.84 -0.76
N GLY A 68 -6.59 -3.76 0.48
CA GLY A 68 -7.36 -2.64 0.99
C GLY A 68 -6.70 -1.27 0.85
N THR A 69 -5.41 -1.13 1.16
CA THR A 69 -4.71 0.16 1.07
C THR A 69 -4.66 0.69 -0.36
N ALA A 70 -4.34 -0.15 -1.34
CA ALA A 70 -4.28 0.26 -2.74
C ALA A 70 -5.66 0.69 -3.25
N THR A 71 -6.69 -0.09 -2.92
CA THR A 71 -8.10 0.19 -3.24
C THR A 71 -8.55 1.52 -2.62
N THR A 72 -8.29 1.74 -1.32
CA THR A 72 -8.68 2.96 -0.61
C THR A 72 -8.00 4.19 -1.20
N LEU A 73 -6.68 4.13 -1.46
CA LEU A 73 -5.98 5.25 -2.07
C LEU A 73 -6.51 5.56 -3.48
N ALA A 74 -6.88 4.53 -4.26
CA ALA A 74 -7.50 4.71 -5.56
C ALA A 74 -8.87 5.40 -5.46
N MET A 75 -9.71 4.97 -4.52
CA MET A 75 -11.03 5.58 -4.29
C MET A 75 -10.93 7.03 -3.83
N VAL A 76 -9.94 7.34 -2.98
CA VAL A 76 -9.67 8.70 -2.52
C VAL A 76 -9.17 9.59 -3.65
N ASP A 77 -8.30 9.07 -4.52
CA ASP A 77 -7.83 9.80 -5.71
C ASP A 77 -8.95 10.01 -6.74
N LEU A 78 -9.86 9.05 -6.86
CA LEU A 78 -11.06 9.13 -7.71
C LEU A 78 -12.21 9.93 -7.08
N GLU A 79 -12.04 10.41 -5.85
CA GLU A 79 -13.03 11.15 -5.06
C GLU A 79 -14.41 10.48 -5.02
N THR A 80 -14.45 9.16 -4.76
CA THR A 80 -15.65 8.34 -4.84
C THR A 80 -15.81 7.44 -3.62
N ASP A 81 -17.03 7.38 -3.06
CA ASP A 81 -17.39 6.43 -2.00
C ASP A 81 -17.97 5.12 -2.57
N ASP A 82 -18.35 5.14 -3.85
CA ASP A 82 -18.91 3.99 -4.54
C ASP A 82 -17.78 3.11 -5.07
N TYR A 83 -17.56 1.98 -4.40
CA TYR A 83 -16.64 0.96 -4.87
C TYR A 83 -17.12 0.41 -6.23
N ASP A 84 -16.29 0.59 -7.26
CA ASP A 84 -16.47 0.00 -8.58
C ASP A 84 -15.16 -0.66 -9.04
N ARG A 85 -15.16 -2.00 -9.05
CA ARG A 85 -14.01 -2.80 -9.46
C ARG A 85 -13.49 -2.40 -10.86
N ASN A 86 -14.36 -2.03 -11.80
CA ASN A 86 -13.93 -1.69 -13.16
C ASN A 86 -13.20 -0.34 -13.23
N ARG A 87 -13.45 0.54 -12.26
CA ARG A 87 -12.75 1.83 -12.13
C ARG A 87 -11.47 1.70 -11.32
N ILE A 88 -11.43 0.78 -10.36
CA ILE A 88 -10.30 0.61 -9.43
C ILE A 88 -9.25 -0.35 -10.00
N HIS A 89 -9.65 -1.50 -10.53
CA HIS A 89 -8.70 -2.46 -11.10
C HIS A 89 -8.04 -1.87 -12.35
N GLY A 90 -6.70 -1.89 -12.38
CA GLY A 90 -5.90 -1.28 -13.43
C GLY A 90 -5.72 0.23 -13.29
N TYR A 91 -6.30 0.87 -12.26
CA TYR A 91 -6.12 2.31 -12.03
C TYR A 91 -4.66 2.62 -11.73
N PHE A 92 -4.08 3.56 -12.47
CA PHE A 92 -2.71 4.01 -12.23
C PHE A 92 -2.70 5.18 -11.25
N LEU A 93 -2.25 4.90 -10.04
CA LEU A 93 -2.14 5.87 -8.96
C LEU A 93 -0.74 6.50 -8.96
N LYS A 94 -0.67 7.79 -9.27
CA LYS A 94 0.59 8.54 -9.33
C LYS A 94 1.16 8.75 -7.94
N ARG A 95 2.49 8.71 -7.84
CA ARG A 95 3.22 8.98 -6.60
C ARG A 95 2.87 10.33 -5.98
N ASP A 96 2.73 11.38 -6.79
CA ASP A 96 2.38 12.71 -6.28
C ASP A 96 0.96 12.77 -5.70
N ASN A 97 0.02 11.99 -6.27
CA ASN A 97 -1.33 11.86 -5.72
C ASN A 97 -1.27 11.12 -4.38
N VAL A 98 -0.50 10.02 -4.28
CA VAL A 98 -0.26 9.32 -3.00
C VAL A 98 0.31 10.27 -1.96
N ALA A 99 1.29 11.11 -2.33
CA ALA A 99 1.89 12.09 -1.43
C ALA A 99 0.86 13.12 -0.93
N GLY A 100 0.00 13.63 -1.81
CA GLY A 100 -1.08 14.54 -1.45
C GLY A 100 -2.11 13.89 -0.53
N ILE A 101 -2.50 12.65 -0.80
CA ILE A 101 -3.43 11.87 0.02
C ILE A 101 -2.82 11.59 1.40
N TYR A 102 -1.55 11.15 1.45
CA TYR A 102 -0.82 10.93 2.69
C TYR A 102 -0.81 12.19 3.57
N LYS A 103 -0.48 13.35 2.97
CA LYS A 103 -0.51 14.64 3.67
C LYS A 103 -1.89 14.95 4.25
N ARG A 104 -2.97 14.73 3.47
CA ARG A 104 -4.34 14.92 3.96
C ARG A 104 -4.64 14.02 5.15
N PHE A 105 -4.19 12.77 5.14
CA PHE A 105 -4.44 11.85 6.25
C PHE A 105 -3.72 12.24 7.53
N ILE A 106 -2.45 12.61 7.47
CA ILE A 106 -1.67 12.99 8.67
C ILE A 106 -2.10 14.33 9.26
N ASP A 107 -2.60 15.26 8.43
CA ASP A 107 -3.02 16.59 8.87
C ASP A 107 -4.44 16.60 9.49
N ASN A 108 -5.21 15.51 9.35
CA ASN A 108 -6.60 15.40 9.85
C ASN A 108 -6.72 14.36 10.98
N LYS A 109 -7.69 14.59 11.88
CA LYS A 109 -8.05 13.62 12.92
C LYS A 109 -8.78 12.40 12.35
N VAL A 110 -8.81 11.31 13.11
CA VAL A 110 -9.56 10.09 12.78
C VAL A 110 -11.01 10.41 12.42
N GLU A 111 -11.69 11.24 13.22
CA GLU A 111 -13.09 11.63 12.99
C GLU A 111 -13.30 12.40 11.67
N ASP A 112 -12.33 13.24 11.30
CA ASP A 112 -12.40 14.07 10.10
C ASP A 112 -12.03 13.28 8.84
N ARG A 113 -11.24 12.20 8.96
CA ARG A 113 -10.85 11.36 7.81
C ARG A 113 -12.04 10.65 7.18
N LEU A 114 -13.11 10.38 7.92
CA LEU A 114 -14.35 9.83 7.36
C LEU A 114 -15.08 10.79 6.40
N SER A 115 -14.75 12.08 6.44
CA SER A 115 -15.27 13.05 5.46
C SER A 115 -14.49 13.03 4.14
N ILE A 116 -13.33 12.36 4.11
CA ILE A 116 -12.55 12.17 2.89
C ILE A 116 -13.19 11.03 2.09
N LYS A 117 -13.74 11.37 0.93
CA LYS A 117 -14.34 10.38 0.03
C LYS A 117 -13.39 9.22 -0.25
N GLY A 118 -13.92 8.01 -0.25
CA GLY A 118 -13.17 6.77 -0.46
C GLY A 118 -12.55 6.18 0.82
N VAL A 119 -12.60 6.86 1.96
CA VAL A 119 -12.22 6.29 3.26
C VAL A 119 -13.41 5.52 3.84
N GLU A 120 -13.28 4.19 3.89
CA GLU A 120 -14.29 3.33 4.51
C GLU A 120 -14.24 3.41 6.04
N LYS A 121 -15.40 3.29 6.68
CA LYS A 121 -15.50 3.14 8.13
C LYS A 121 -14.79 1.88 8.62
N GLY A 122 -14.04 2.00 9.72
CA GLY A 122 -13.11 0.99 10.23
C GLY A 122 -11.72 1.03 9.59
N ARG A 123 -11.41 2.04 8.75
CA ARG A 123 -10.06 2.25 8.18
C ARG A 123 -9.49 3.63 8.48
N GLU A 124 -10.29 4.55 9.00
CA GLU A 124 -9.94 5.95 9.26
C GLU A 124 -8.68 6.13 10.11
N ASP A 125 -8.41 5.21 11.03
CA ASP A 125 -7.20 5.16 11.86
C ASP A 125 -5.99 4.54 11.12
N LEU A 126 -6.22 3.58 10.23
CA LEU A 126 -5.18 2.84 9.51
C LEU A 126 -4.69 3.52 8.21
N VAL A 127 -5.52 4.36 7.58
CA VAL A 127 -5.19 4.98 6.28
C VAL A 127 -3.90 5.81 6.27
N PRO A 128 -3.50 6.56 7.32
CA PRO A 128 -2.23 7.29 7.29
C PRO A 128 -1.03 6.33 7.20
N VAL A 129 -1.08 5.23 7.95
CA VAL A 129 -0.02 4.21 7.99
C VAL A 129 0.08 3.49 6.65
N GLY A 130 -1.05 3.07 6.08
CA GLY A 130 -1.09 2.45 4.76
C GLY A 130 -0.54 3.36 3.66
N ALA A 131 -0.92 4.64 3.68
CA ALA A 131 -0.43 5.64 2.73
C ALA A 131 1.09 5.87 2.86
N ALA A 132 1.62 5.90 4.09
CA ALA A 132 3.06 6.01 4.33
C ALA A 132 3.84 4.84 3.72
N ILE A 133 3.38 3.59 3.93
CA ILE A 133 4.02 2.40 3.35
C ILE A 133 4.04 2.48 1.82
N MET A 134 2.91 2.83 1.20
CA MET A 134 2.82 2.95 -0.26
C MET A 134 3.74 4.05 -0.80
N LEU A 135 3.72 5.25 -0.19
CA LEU A 135 4.56 6.36 -0.62
C LEU A 135 6.05 6.03 -0.53
N LYS A 136 6.48 5.49 0.62
CA LYS A 136 7.88 5.07 0.84
C LYS A 136 8.30 3.94 -0.10
N SER A 137 7.39 3.02 -0.40
CA SER A 137 7.66 1.94 -1.37
C SER A 137 7.86 2.50 -2.78
N LEU A 138 7.02 3.44 -3.22
CA LEU A 138 7.18 4.13 -4.50
C LEU A 138 8.52 4.85 -4.59
N ASP A 139 8.90 5.58 -3.54
CA ASP A 139 10.17 6.31 -3.45
C ASP A 139 11.37 5.35 -3.44
N PHE A 140 11.28 4.23 -2.71
CA PHE A 140 12.33 3.22 -2.63
C PHE A 140 12.61 2.55 -3.99
N PHE A 141 11.57 2.24 -4.75
CA PHE A 141 11.70 1.65 -6.09
C PHE A 141 11.94 2.69 -7.18
N GLY A 142 11.85 3.99 -6.87
CA GLY A 142 12.07 5.08 -7.82
C GLY A 142 11.06 5.10 -8.98
N VAL A 143 9.81 4.70 -8.73
CA VAL A 143 8.75 4.64 -9.75
C VAL A 143 7.79 5.83 -9.64
N SER A 144 7.17 6.21 -10.77
CA SER A 144 6.25 7.35 -10.82
C SER A 144 4.84 7.06 -10.25
N GLY A 145 4.55 5.80 -9.92
CA GLY A 145 3.25 5.36 -9.43
C GLY A 145 3.13 3.84 -9.39
N LEU A 146 1.94 3.38 -9.05
CA LEU A 146 1.58 1.96 -9.01
C LEU A 146 0.26 1.72 -9.72
N THR A 147 0.08 0.52 -10.25
CA THR A 147 -1.21 0.07 -10.78
C THR A 147 -1.98 -0.69 -9.69
N VAL A 148 -3.22 -0.33 -9.45
CA VAL A 148 -4.06 -1.00 -8.44
C VAL A 148 -4.59 -2.30 -9.01
N SER A 149 -4.42 -3.39 -8.29
CA SER A 149 -4.82 -4.73 -8.70
C SER A 149 -5.77 -5.35 -7.68
N GLU A 150 -7.02 -5.48 -8.08
CA GLU A 150 -8.06 -6.27 -7.40
C GLU A 150 -7.91 -7.79 -7.64
N CYS A 151 -6.73 -8.25 -8.07
CA CYS A 151 -6.35 -9.67 -8.03
C CYS A 151 -5.50 -9.88 -6.79
N GLY A 152 -6.07 -10.53 -5.77
CA GLY A 152 -5.44 -10.78 -4.48
C GLY A 152 -4.88 -12.19 -4.35
N LEU A 153 -4.57 -12.55 -3.10
CA LEU A 153 -4.06 -13.88 -2.74
C LEU A 153 -5.07 -14.99 -3.08
N MET A 154 -6.38 -14.71 -2.98
CA MET A 154 -7.43 -15.70 -3.27
C MET A 154 -7.50 -16.05 -4.76
N GLU A 155 -7.42 -15.06 -5.65
CA GLU A 155 -7.33 -15.29 -7.09
C GLU A 155 -6.01 -15.98 -7.45
N GLY A 156 -4.91 -15.63 -6.78
CA GLY A 156 -3.61 -16.31 -6.92
C GLY A 156 -3.64 -17.78 -6.50
N LEU A 157 -4.43 -18.15 -5.49
CA LEU A 157 -4.64 -19.55 -5.10
C LEU A 157 -5.49 -20.30 -6.13
N ILE A 158 -6.53 -19.67 -6.69
CA ILE A 158 -7.37 -20.29 -7.74
C ILE A 158 -6.57 -20.54 -9.02
N VAL A 159 -5.71 -19.60 -9.43
CA VAL A 159 -4.85 -19.76 -10.62
C VAL A 159 -3.76 -20.83 -10.40
N ASN A 160 -3.29 -21.04 -9.16
CA ASN A 160 -2.32 -22.09 -8.83
C ASN A 160 -2.96 -23.45 -8.50
N GLY A 161 -4.30 -23.52 -8.37
CA GLY A 161 -5.04 -24.69 -7.89
C GLY A 161 -6.08 -25.24 -8.86
N GLY A 162 -5.93 -25.01 -10.16
CA GLY A 162 -6.85 -25.46 -11.21
C GLY A 162 -6.83 -26.96 -11.50
N GLU A 163 -7.04 -27.81 -10.50
CA GLU A 163 -7.87 -29.01 -10.63
C GLU A 163 -8.97 -28.88 -9.56
N ILE A 164 -10.08 -28.25 -9.95
CA ILE A 164 -11.35 -28.44 -9.26
C ILE A 164 -12.20 -29.23 -10.25
N SER A 165 -12.15 -30.56 -10.12
CA SER A 165 -13.15 -31.43 -10.71
C SER A 165 -14.51 -31.10 -10.08
N LEU A 166 -15.48 -30.74 -10.91
CA LEU A 166 -16.91 -30.83 -10.57
C LEU A 166 -17.32 -32.30 -10.41
#